data_AF-A0A923B4N7-F1
#
_entry.id   AF-A0A923B4N7-F1
#
_cell.length_a   1.000
_cell.length_b   1.000
_cell.length_c   1.000
_cell.angle_alpha   90.00
_cell.angle_beta   90.00
_cell.angle_gamma   90.00
#
_symmetry.space_group_name_H-M   'P 1'
#
loop_
_entity.id
_entity.type
_entity.pdbx_description
1 polymer ?
#
loop_
_entity_poly.entity_id
_entity_poly.type
_entity_poly.pdbx_seq_one_letter_code
_entity_poly.pdbx_strand_id
1 'polypeptide(L)'
;MSIVDARRFGVFQYATFADINDVRVQRYLPTTARYITLEKSAMGHRAKYSISESDLRAHLDEQWALRGQYSTIPRDKIGDGSIVSEETVARLFGDLGWTIPESVTEWHTPVGGNGAGATYFYDPTTGTAFHRAGYW
;
A
#
# COMPACT_ATOMS: atom_id res chain seq x y z
N MET A 1 9.53 30.16 9.67
CA MET A 1 8.99 29.39 8.53
C MET A 1 8.85 27.94 8.98
N SER A 2 7.74 27.63 9.64
CA SER A 2 7.47 26.35 10.30
C SER A 2 5.95 26.29 10.41
N ILE A 3 5.34 25.11 10.15
CA ILE A 3 3.91 24.70 10.31
C ILE A 3 3.29 24.06 9.05
N VAL A 4 3.85 24.21 7.85
CA VAL A 4 3.27 23.54 6.65
C VAL A 4 3.63 22.04 6.60
N ASP A 5 4.85 21.65 6.97
CA ASP A 5 5.32 20.26 6.84
C ASP A 5 4.67 19.26 7.82
N ALA A 6 4.28 19.71 9.02
CA ALA A 6 3.66 18.84 10.03
C ALA A 6 2.26 18.32 9.62
N ARG A 7 1.63 18.93 8.61
CA ARG A 7 0.37 18.44 8.01
C ARG A 7 0.60 17.58 6.77
N ARG A 8 1.83 17.54 6.25
CA ARG A 8 2.16 16.88 4.98
C ARG A 8 2.79 15.50 5.19
N PHE A 9 3.61 15.36 6.22
CA PHE A 9 4.40 14.17 6.53
C PHE A 9 4.19 13.71 7.97
N GLY A 10 4.42 12.43 8.22
CA GLY A 10 4.18 11.80 9.53
C GLY A 10 3.07 10.77 9.50
N VAL A 11 2.62 10.36 10.69
CA VAL A 11 1.62 9.31 10.87
C VAL A 11 0.24 9.91 11.12
N PHE A 12 -0.74 9.44 10.37
CA PHE A 12 -2.14 9.88 10.41
C PHE A 12 -3.07 8.69 10.53
N GLN A 13 -4.25 8.91 11.12
CA GLN A 13 -5.29 7.90 11.25
C GLN A 13 -6.59 8.39 10.62
N TYR A 14 -7.25 7.51 9.89
CA TYR A 14 -8.49 7.78 9.19
C TYR A 14 -9.46 6.61 9.38
N ALA A 15 -10.76 6.91 9.52
CA ALA A 15 -11.76 5.87 9.61
C ALA A 15 -11.96 5.19 8.25
N THR A 16 -11.94 5.98 7.17
CA THR A 16 -12.26 5.54 5.81
C THR A 16 -11.42 6.24 4.75
N PHE A 17 -11.43 5.69 3.53
CA PHE A 17 -10.84 6.34 2.36
C PHE A 17 -11.34 7.77 2.13
N ALA A 18 -12.62 8.04 2.39
CA ALA A 18 -13.25 9.35 2.14
C ALA A 18 -12.67 10.47 3.02
N ASP A 19 -12.06 10.12 4.15
CA ASP A 19 -11.45 11.08 5.07
C ASP A 19 -10.06 11.54 4.60
N ILE A 20 -9.48 10.89 3.59
CA ILE A 20 -8.15 11.18 3.07
C ILE A 20 -8.26 12.17 1.92
N ASN A 21 -7.70 13.36 2.10
CA ASN A 21 -7.63 14.41 1.06
C ASN A 21 -6.21 14.54 0.48
N ASP A 22 -5.66 13.44 -0.06
CA ASP A 22 -4.38 13.43 -0.79
C ASP A 22 -4.47 12.47 -1.99
N VAL A 23 -4.56 13.02 -3.20
CA VAL A 23 -4.71 12.25 -4.44
C VAL A 23 -3.57 11.26 -4.69
N ARG A 24 -2.38 11.51 -4.14
CA ARG A 24 -1.23 10.62 -4.28
C ARG A 24 -1.38 9.38 -3.41
N VAL A 25 -2.04 9.51 -2.25
CA VAL A 25 -2.41 8.38 -1.39
C VAL A 25 -3.60 7.65 -1.99
N GLN A 26 -4.66 8.39 -2.35
CA GLN A 26 -5.88 7.84 -2.92
C GLN A 26 -5.63 6.97 -4.16
N ARG A 27 -4.62 7.30 -4.98
CA ARG A 27 -4.22 6.50 -6.15
C ARG A 27 -3.91 5.03 -5.79
N TYR A 28 -3.31 4.78 -4.63
CA TYR A 28 -2.83 3.47 -4.20
C TYR A 28 -3.63 2.88 -3.03
N LEU A 29 -4.66 3.57 -2.55
CA LEU A 29 -5.47 3.07 -1.46
C LEU A 29 -6.82 2.58 -2.01
N PRO A 30 -7.25 1.34 -1.73
CA PRO A 30 -8.57 0.88 -2.11
C PRO A 30 -9.67 1.73 -1.44
N THR A 31 -10.74 2.04 -2.17
CA THR A 31 -11.85 2.87 -1.67
C THR A 31 -12.65 2.21 -0.54
N THR A 32 -12.57 0.89 -0.44
CA THR A 32 -13.22 0.08 0.60
C THR A 32 -12.40 -0.02 1.90
N ALA A 33 -11.16 0.50 1.92
CA ALA A 33 -10.29 0.45 3.09
C ALA A 33 -10.89 1.17 4.31
N ARG A 34 -10.74 0.56 5.49
CA ARG A 34 -11.20 1.07 6.79
C ARG A 34 -10.09 1.03 7.84
N TYR A 35 -10.23 1.82 8.90
CA TYR A 35 -9.29 1.86 10.04
C TYR A 35 -7.84 2.09 9.57
N ILE A 36 -7.67 3.09 8.73
CA ILE A 36 -6.43 3.34 8.01
C ILE A 36 -5.44 4.07 8.93
N THR A 37 -4.26 3.50 9.09
CA THR A 37 -3.08 4.19 9.60
C THR A 37 -2.14 4.46 8.44
N LEU A 38 -1.73 5.71 8.25
CA LEU A 38 -0.98 6.17 7.09
C LEU A 38 0.28 6.91 7.55
N GLU A 39 1.46 6.42 7.19
CA GLU A 39 2.72 7.15 7.32
C GLU A 39 3.11 7.76 5.98
N LYS A 40 3.23 9.09 5.94
CA LYS A 40 3.52 9.85 4.72
C LYS A 40 4.95 10.39 4.76
N SER A 41 5.65 10.19 3.65
CA SER A 41 6.97 10.78 3.39
C SER A 41 6.98 11.58 2.10
N ALA A 42 8.11 12.23 1.79
CA ALA A 42 8.24 13.05 0.58
C ALA A 42 8.02 12.23 -0.72
N MET A 43 8.46 10.98 -0.73
CA MET A 43 8.52 10.15 -1.93
C MET A 43 7.48 9.03 -1.98
N GLY A 44 6.59 8.98 -1.01
CA GLY A 44 5.65 7.89 -0.91
C GLY A 44 4.88 7.86 0.38
N HIS A 45 4.30 6.70 0.66
CA HIS A 45 3.66 6.43 1.93
C HIS A 45 3.69 4.94 2.23
N ARG A 46 3.45 4.63 3.50
CA ARG A 46 3.13 3.31 4.00
C ARG A 46 1.75 3.35 4.65
N ALA A 47 0.95 2.33 4.48
CA ALA A 47 -0.36 2.25 5.14
C ALA A 47 -0.63 0.88 5.72
N LYS A 48 -1.48 0.86 6.74
CA LYS A 48 -2.12 -0.33 7.31
C LYS A 48 -3.62 -0.08 7.40
N TYR A 49 -4.45 -1.04 6.99
CA TYR A 49 -5.91 -0.90 7.01
C TYR A 49 -6.60 -2.27 6.97
N SER A 50 -7.88 -2.29 7.31
CA SER A 50 -8.74 -3.46 7.14
C SER A 50 -9.40 -3.45 5.76
N ILE A 51 -9.42 -4.60 5.11
CA ILE A 51 -10.03 -4.82 3.80
C ILE A 51 -10.28 -6.33 3.58
N SER A 52 -11.24 -6.69 2.71
CA SER A 52 -11.34 -8.07 2.23
C SER A 52 -10.29 -8.37 1.16
N GLU A 53 -9.88 -9.62 1.04
CA GLU A 53 -8.97 -10.04 -0.03
C GLU A 53 -9.54 -9.75 -1.42
N SER A 54 -10.85 -10.00 -1.61
CA SER A 54 -11.54 -9.75 -2.87
C SER A 54 -11.50 -8.28 -3.27
N ASP A 55 -11.71 -7.36 -2.32
CA ASP A 55 -11.67 -5.92 -2.60
C ASP A 55 -10.24 -5.46 -2.89
N LEU A 56 -9.24 -5.99 -2.17
CA LEU A 56 -7.84 -5.70 -2.45
C LEU A 56 -7.47 -6.16 -3.87
N ARG A 57 -7.84 -7.38 -4.25
CA ARG A 57 -7.56 -7.92 -5.58
C ARG A 57 -8.29 -7.16 -6.69
N ALA A 58 -9.54 -6.77 -6.47
CA ALA A 58 -10.29 -5.94 -7.41
C ALA A 58 -9.62 -4.58 -7.64
N HIS A 59 -9.12 -3.93 -6.58
CA HIS A 59 -8.34 -2.70 -6.71
C HIS A 59 -7.04 -2.92 -7.51
N LEU A 60 -6.31 -4.01 -7.26
CA LEU A 60 -5.10 -4.34 -8.01
C LEU A 60 -5.40 -4.60 -9.50
N ASP A 61 -6.48 -5.33 -9.79
CA ASP A 61 -6.95 -5.57 -11.16
C ASP A 61 -7.25 -4.27 -11.90
N GLU A 62 -7.91 -3.31 -11.23
CA GLU A 62 -8.16 -1.98 -11.79
C GLU A 62 -6.85 -1.24 -12.08
N GLN A 63 -5.88 -1.27 -11.17
CA GLN A 63 -4.58 -0.61 -11.37
C GLN A 63 -3.83 -1.19 -12.57
N TRP A 64 -3.84 -2.51 -12.73
CA TRP A 64 -3.26 -3.19 -13.88
C TRP A 64 -3.99 -2.89 -15.18
N ALA A 65 -5.32 -2.81 -15.16
CA ALA A 65 -6.10 -2.44 -16.34
C ALA A 65 -5.78 -0.99 -16.80
N LEU A 66 -5.65 -0.07 -15.85
CA LEU A 66 -5.41 1.35 -16.16
C LEU A 66 -3.97 1.65 -16.58
N ARG A 67 -2.99 0.97 -15.97
CA ARG A 67 -1.57 1.36 -16.09
C ARG A 67 -0.63 0.22 -16.49
N GLY A 68 -1.13 -1.00 -16.65
CA GLY A 68 -0.31 -2.18 -16.96
C GLY A 68 0.52 -2.03 -18.24
N GLN A 69 -0.01 -1.32 -19.25
CA GLN A 69 0.73 -1.05 -20.49
C GLN A 69 1.98 -0.19 -20.30
N TYR A 70 2.07 0.57 -19.20
CA TYR A 70 3.23 1.39 -18.85
C TYR A 70 4.18 0.69 -17.88
N SER A 71 3.87 -0.55 -17.47
CA SER A 71 4.70 -1.30 -16.54
C SER A 71 5.99 -1.75 -17.22
N THR A 72 7.11 -1.57 -16.55
CA THR A 72 8.40 -2.15 -16.97
C THR A 72 8.48 -3.65 -16.73
N ILE A 73 7.68 -4.17 -15.80
CA ILE A 73 7.59 -5.59 -15.47
C ILE A 73 6.17 -6.07 -15.80
N PRO A 74 6.01 -7.09 -16.66
CA PRO A 74 4.71 -7.71 -16.91
C PRO A 74 4.09 -8.32 -15.65
N ARG A 75 2.76 -8.30 -15.52
CA ARG A 75 2.05 -8.79 -14.33
C ARG A 75 2.36 -10.25 -14.00
N ASP A 76 2.45 -11.10 -15.01
CA ASP A 76 2.77 -12.52 -14.88
C ASP A 76 4.21 -12.79 -14.39
N LYS A 77 5.06 -11.76 -14.36
CA LYS A 77 6.48 -11.85 -13.97
C LYS A 77 6.84 -11.12 -12.68
N ILE A 78 5.89 -10.40 -12.07
CA ILE A 78 6.18 -9.56 -10.90
C ILE A 78 6.16 -10.32 -9.57
N GLY A 79 5.62 -11.55 -9.55
CA GLY A 79 5.58 -12.37 -8.33
C GLY A 79 4.32 -12.19 -7.47
N ASP A 80 3.22 -11.72 -8.06
CA ASP A 80 1.90 -11.67 -7.41
C ASP A 80 1.49 -13.02 -6.80
N GLY A 81 0.96 -12.99 -5.56
CA GLY A 81 0.47 -14.17 -4.84
C GLY A 81 1.54 -14.93 -4.06
N SER A 82 2.77 -14.41 -4.00
CA SER A 82 3.85 -15.02 -3.21
C SER A 82 3.60 -14.87 -1.72
N ILE A 83 3.90 -15.91 -0.94
CA ILE A 83 3.88 -15.84 0.52
C ILE A 83 5.24 -15.32 1.00
N VAL A 84 5.21 -14.24 1.80
CA VAL A 84 6.40 -13.65 2.41
C VAL A 84 6.36 -13.78 3.93
N SER A 85 7.55 -13.87 4.52
CA SER A 85 7.75 -14.06 5.96
C SER A 85 7.59 -12.77 6.77
N GLU A 86 7.33 -12.94 8.07
CA GLU A 86 7.35 -11.87 9.07
C GLU A 86 8.59 -10.98 8.94
N GLU A 87 9.78 -11.57 8.81
CA GLU A 87 11.05 -10.83 8.70
C GLU A 87 11.03 -9.81 7.55
N THR A 88 10.45 -10.21 6.41
CA THR A 88 10.34 -9.35 5.23
C THR A 88 9.42 -8.16 5.52
N VAL A 89 8.27 -8.41 6.14
CA VAL A 89 7.27 -7.39 6.47
C VAL A 89 7.80 -6.48 7.59
N ALA A 90 8.45 -7.03 8.61
CA ALA A 90 9.06 -6.30 9.71
C ALA A 90 10.16 -5.37 9.23
N ARG A 91 10.94 -5.76 8.22
CA ARG A 91 11.94 -4.87 7.59
C ARG A 91 11.32 -3.63 6.95
N LEU A 92 10.07 -3.72 6.48
CA LEU A 92 9.37 -2.64 5.77
C LEU A 92 8.54 -1.75 6.69
N PHE A 93 7.99 -2.30 7.77
CA PHE A 93 6.98 -1.64 8.61
C PHE A 93 7.28 -1.70 10.13
N GLY A 94 8.32 -2.40 10.57
CA GLY A 94 8.60 -2.64 11.99
C GLY A 94 8.91 -1.37 12.79
N ASP A 95 9.37 -0.31 12.13
CA ASP A 95 9.58 1.01 12.73
C ASP A 95 8.27 1.74 13.11
N LEU A 96 7.12 1.27 12.62
CA LEU A 96 5.81 1.91 12.84
C LEU A 96 5.06 1.35 14.06
N GLY A 97 5.65 0.37 14.76
CA GLY A 97 5.01 -0.27 15.92
C GLY A 97 3.74 -1.04 15.59
N TRP A 98 3.55 -1.43 14.33
CA TRP A 98 2.43 -2.25 13.91
C TRP A 98 2.70 -3.72 14.23
N THR A 99 1.65 -4.45 14.65
CA THR A 99 1.71 -5.91 14.75
C THR A 99 2.00 -6.49 13.37
N ILE A 100 3.10 -7.22 13.26
CA ILE A 100 3.52 -7.85 12.01
C ILE A 100 3.01 -9.30 12.01
N PRO A 101 2.27 -9.72 10.97
CA PRO A 101 1.83 -11.10 10.81
C PRO A 101 2.99 -12.04 10.46
N GLU A 102 2.88 -13.32 10.87
CA GLU A 102 3.91 -14.35 10.62
C GLU A 102 4.13 -14.61 9.12
N SER A 103 3.05 -14.54 8.33
CA SER A 103 3.08 -14.69 6.89
C SER A 103 1.96 -13.90 6.23
N VAL A 104 2.23 -13.39 5.02
CA VAL A 104 1.27 -12.61 4.23
C VAL A 104 1.44 -12.89 2.75
N THR A 105 0.38 -12.64 2.00
CA THR A 105 0.41 -12.69 0.53
C THR A 105 0.83 -11.35 -0.03
N GLU A 106 1.86 -11.35 -0.87
CA GLU A 106 2.40 -10.17 -1.55
C GLU A 106 1.73 -9.96 -2.93
N TRP A 107 1.43 -8.70 -3.24
CA TRP A 107 0.83 -8.28 -4.50
C TRP A 107 1.40 -6.93 -4.96
N HIS A 108 1.31 -6.66 -6.26
CA HIS A 108 1.94 -5.49 -6.86
C HIS A 108 0.99 -4.71 -7.78
N THR A 109 1.22 -3.40 -7.87
CA THR A 109 0.72 -2.60 -9.00
C THR A 109 1.74 -2.62 -10.15
N PRO A 110 1.38 -2.08 -11.33
CA PRO A 110 2.35 -1.72 -12.36
C PRO A 110 3.56 -0.93 -11.82
N VAL A 111 4.73 -1.18 -12.41
CA VAL A 111 6.01 -0.55 -12.04
C VAL A 111 6.44 0.43 -13.13
N GLY A 112 6.51 1.71 -12.79
CA GLY A 112 6.98 2.76 -13.71
C GLY A 112 8.46 2.64 -14.07
N GLY A 113 8.91 3.36 -15.11
CA GLY A 113 10.31 3.37 -15.55
C GLY A 113 11.33 3.82 -14.50
N ASN A 114 10.88 4.58 -13.49
CA ASN A 114 11.66 5.02 -12.34
C ASN A 114 11.56 4.07 -11.14
N GLY A 115 10.93 2.90 -11.28
CA GLY A 115 10.69 1.95 -10.19
C GLY A 115 9.52 2.33 -9.25
N ALA A 116 8.78 3.40 -9.56
CA ALA A 116 7.60 3.78 -8.78
C ALA A 116 6.43 2.79 -8.97
N GLY A 117 5.59 2.67 -7.97
CA GLY A 117 4.57 1.64 -7.87
C GLY A 117 4.23 1.38 -6.40
N ALA A 118 3.41 0.37 -6.14
CA ALA A 118 3.08 -0.07 -4.80
C ALA A 118 3.15 -1.58 -4.67
N THR A 119 3.59 -2.00 -3.49
CA THR A 119 3.60 -3.39 -3.03
C THR A 119 2.66 -3.51 -1.85
N TYR A 120 1.79 -4.51 -1.88
CA TYR A 120 0.77 -4.80 -0.89
C TYR A 120 1.05 -6.14 -0.25
N PHE A 121 0.74 -6.24 1.03
CA PHE A 121 0.91 -7.42 1.85
C PHE A 121 -0.41 -7.65 2.57
N TYR A 122 -1.01 -8.82 2.40
CA TYR A 122 -2.32 -9.14 2.95
C TYR A 122 -2.25 -10.33 3.89
N ASP A 123 -2.77 -10.13 5.10
CA ASP A 123 -3.00 -11.19 6.07
C ASP A 123 -4.47 -11.66 5.99
N PRO A 124 -4.72 -12.88 5.46
CA PRO A 124 -6.07 -13.43 5.35
C PRO A 124 -6.68 -13.79 6.71
N THR A 125 -5.88 -14.00 7.75
CA THR A 125 -6.37 -14.36 9.09
C THR A 125 -7.04 -13.18 9.77
N THR A 126 -6.48 -11.99 9.63
CA THR A 126 -7.01 -10.77 10.27
C THR A 126 -7.78 -9.85 9.33
N GLY A 127 -7.69 -10.06 8.01
CA GLY A 127 -8.26 -9.13 7.02
C GLY A 127 -7.53 -7.79 7.02
N THR A 128 -6.23 -7.81 7.32
CA THR A 128 -5.38 -6.62 7.38
C THR A 128 -4.49 -6.56 6.15
N ALA A 129 -4.46 -5.41 5.50
CA ALA A 129 -3.50 -5.10 4.45
C ALA A 129 -2.49 -4.07 4.93
N PHE A 130 -1.25 -4.24 4.47
CA PHE A 130 -0.18 -3.27 4.55
C PHE A 130 0.26 -2.95 3.14
N HIS A 131 0.66 -1.71 2.88
CA HIS A 131 1.31 -1.42 1.61
C HIS A 131 2.34 -0.32 1.73
N ARG A 132 3.27 -0.31 0.79
CA ARG A 132 4.18 0.81 0.53
C ARG A 132 4.00 1.27 -0.90
N ALA A 133 3.92 2.57 -1.12
CA ALA A 133 3.85 3.14 -2.45
C ALA A 133 4.97 4.17 -2.64
N GLY A 134 5.72 4.04 -3.73
CA GLY A 134 6.58 5.09 -4.26
C GLY A 134 5.79 5.92 -5.27
N TYR A 135 5.80 7.24 -5.12
CA TYR A 135 5.04 8.11 -6.01
C TYR A 135 5.71 8.22 -7.39
N TRP A 136 4.87 8.03 -8.42
CA TRP A 136 5.19 8.32 -9.81
C TRP A 136 4.75 9.74 -10.17
#